data_AF-A0A1A6GL42-F1
#
_entry.id   AF-A0A1A6GL42-F1
#
_cell.length_a   1.000
_cell.length_b   1.000
_cell.length_c   1.000
_cell.angle_alpha   90.00
_cell.angle_beta   90.00
_cell.angle_gamma   90.00
#
_symmetry.space_group_name_H-M   'P 1'
#
loop_
_entity.id
_entity.type
_entity.pdbx_description
1 polymer ?
#
loop_
_entity_poly.entity_id
_entity_poly.type
_entity_poly.pdbx_seq_one_letter_code
_entity_poly.pdbx_strand_id
1 'polypeptide(L)'
;MLKVTVSLVLFMVSPGDGLFRSIYRTTFVSRPFGGNAGWPLFLSPYLKAGKIEEAQKKSQVSPFPGMSLESYAGYITVNKTYNSNLFFWFFPARIKPKDAPVVLWLQGGPGGSSMFGLFVEHGPYVITSNMTVRARDFPWTTTLSMLYIDNPVGTGFSFTDNLQGYAISEIDVAQNLYRMQYYLLRTKTMHQRNAQPSASFFQTEGMLPAGEAQQPATLSHFSTQSRCPLFHSALVQFFKLFPEYAKNEFYITGEVS
;
A
#
# COMPACT_ATOMS: atom_id res chain seq x y z
N MET A 1 -16.05 -5.98 69.39
CA MET A 1 -16.26 -6.05 67.92
C MET A 1 -15.31 -5.08 67.25
N LEU A 2 -14.25 -5.59 66.62
CA LEU A 2 -13.19 -4.79 65.98
C LEU A 2 -13.56 -4.62 64.49
N LYS A 3 -13.77 -3.38 64.03
CA LYS A 3 -14.04 -3.07 62.62
C LYS A 3 -12.69 -2.96 61.88
N VAL A 4 -12.47 -3.85 60.92
CA VAL A 4 -11.32 -3.78 60.00
C VAL A 4 -11.76 -3.00 58.76
N THR A 5 -11.14 -1.84 58.54
CA THR A 5 -11.37 -1.03 57.35
C THR A 5 -10.29 -1.37 56.32
N VAL A 6 -10.65 -2.07 55.25
CA VAL A 6 -9.74 -2.36 54.13
C VAL A 6 -9.76 -1.16 53.18
N SER A 7 -8.65 -0.41 53.13
CA SER A 7 -8.46 0.64 52.11
C SER A 7 -8.06 0.01 50.78
N LEU A 8 -8.91 0.16 49.77
CA LEU A 8 -8.63 -0.21 48.39
C LEU A 8 -7.79 0.92 47.75
N VAL A 9 -6.48 0.71 47.60
CA VAL A 9 -5.61 1.64 46.86
C VAL A 9 -5.80 1.36 45.36
N LEU A 10 -6.59 2.20 44.71
CA LEU A 10 -6.76 2.20 43.26
C LEU A 10 -5.55 2.92 42.64
N PHE A 11 -4.58 2.14 42.13
CA PHE A 11 -3.49 2.68 41.33
C PHE A 11 -4.06 3.24 40.01
N MET A 12 -4.23 4.56 39.98
CA MET A 12 -4.46 5.30 38.74
C MET A 12 -3.20 5.22 37.89
N VAL A 13 -3.17 4.29 36.93
CA VAL A 13 -2.18 4.30 35.87
C VAL A 13 -2.43 5.55 35.03
N SER A 14 -1.59 6.56 35.23
CA SER A 14 -1.54 7.74 34.38
C SER A 14 -1.26 7.28 32.94
N PRO A 15 -2.10 7.60 31.93
CA PRO A 15 -1.82 7.29 30.54
C PRO A 15 -0.84 8.33 30.01
N GLY A 16 0.38 8.29 30.53
CA GLY A 16 1.51 9.11 30.10
C GLY A 16 2.64 8.16 29.73
N ASP A 17 2.57 7.64 28.50
CA ASP A 17 3.66 7.16 27.65
C ASP A 17 3.08 6.14 26.66
N GLY A 18 3.21 6.44 25.37
CA GLY A 18 2.56 5.72 24.28
C GLY A 18 2.74 4.20 24.35
N LEU A 19 1.63 3.50 24.16
CA LEU A 19 1.45 2.05 24.27
C LEU A 19 2.13 1.23 23.15
N PHE A 20 3.15 1.80 22.48
CA PHE A 20 3.90 1.15 21.42
C PHE A 20 5.40 1.21 21.70
N ARG A 21 5.86 0.40 22.65
CA ARG A 21 7.23 -0.14 22.54
C ARG A 21 7.21 -1.16 21.41
N SER A 22 8.06 -0.97 20.41
CA SER A 22 8.29 -1.96 19.34
C SER A 22 8.42 -3.36 19.94
N ILE A 23 7.44 -4.22 19.68
CA ILE A 23 7.45 -5.64 20.09
C ILE A 23 8.56 -6.39 19.33
N TYR A 24 8.97 -5.85 18.19
CA TYR A 24 10.15 -6.30 17.47
C TYR A 24 11.40 -5.83 18.21
N ARG A 25 12.19 -6.80 18.67
CA ARG A 25 13.54 -6.57 19.17
C ARG A 25 14.29 -5.74 18.12
N THR A 26 14.90 -4.62 18.52
CA THR A 26 15.85 -3.90 17.68
C THR A 26 17.03 -4.82 17.40
N THR A 27 16.93 -5.64 16.37
CA THR A 27 18.07 -6.40 15.85
C THR A 27 18.92 -5.41 15.08
N PHE A 28 20.13 -5.16 15.57
CA PHE A 28 21.19 -4.64 14.73
C PHE A 28 21.45 -5.68 13.65
N VAL A 29 20.73 -5.58 12.54
CA VAL A 29 21.11 -6.29 11.33
C VAL A 29 22.43 -5.67 10.92
N SER A 30 23.47 -6.49 10.85
CA SER A 30 24.75 -6.10 10.26
C SER A 30 24.43 -5.37 8.96
N ARG A 31 24.92 -4.12 8.82
CA ARG A 31 24.97 -3.47 7.51
C ARG A 31 25.51 -4.50 6.53
N PRO A 32 24.88 -4.73 5.37
CA PRO A 32 25.40 -5.69 4.42
C PRO A 32 26.87 -5.35 4.19
N PHE A 33 27.72 -6.39 4.23
CA PHE A 33 29.13 -6.27 3.88
C PHE A 33 29.23 -5.49 2.56
N GLY A 34 30.12 -4.50 2.53
CA GLY A 34 30.17 -3.45 1.51
C GLY A 34 29.74 -3.88 0.11
N GLY A 35 28.82 -3.11 -0.46
CA GLY A 35 28.34 -3.25 -1.83
C GLY A 35 27.58 -1.98 -2.23
N ASN A 36 27.78 -1.53 -3.47
CA ASN A 36 26.99 -0.44 -4.04
C ASN A 36 25.64 -1.01 -4.50
N ALA A 37 24.57 -0.73 -3.75
CA ALA A 37 23.21 -1.15 -4.11
C ALA A 37 22.60 -0.32 -5.27
N GLY A 38 23.37 0.58 -5.86
CA GLY A 38 22.92 1.51 -6.87
C GLY A 38 22.20 2.72 -6.28
N TRP A 39 21.72 3.58 -7.18
CA TRP A 39 20.88 4.72 -6.83
C TRP A 39 19.40 4.31 -6.79
N PRO A 40 18.58 4.90 -5.90
CA PRO A 40 17.15 4.62 -5.85
C PRO A 40 16.50 4.98 -7.19
N LEU A 41 15.74 4.02 -7.74
CA LEU A 41 14.98 4.23 -8.98
C LEU A 41 13.63 4.87 -8.67
N PHE A 42 13.51 6.17 -8.91
CA PHE A 42 12.23 6.87 -8.86
C PHE A 42 11.48 6.73 -10.18
N LEU A 43 10.29 6.13 -10.14
CA LEU A 43 9.48 5.85 -11.34
C LEU A 43 8.53 7.01 -11.67
N SER A 44 8.11 7.77 -10.66
CA SER A 44 7.19 8.90 -10.82
C SER A 44 7.62 9.97 -11.84
N PRO A 45 8.90 10.31 -12.03
CA PRO A 45 9.32 11.22 -13.10
C PRO A 45 9.05 10.65 -14.51
N TYR A 46 9.36 9.38 -14.74
CA TYR A 46 9.12 8.71 -16.03
C TYR A 46 7.62 8.63 -16.35
N LEU A 47 6.81 8.28 -15.36
CA LEU A 47 5.35 8.23 -15.50
C LEU A 47 4.74 9.59 -15.85
N LYS A 48 5.26 10.69 -15.28
CA LYS A 48 4.81 12.05 -15.62
C LYS A 48 5.22 12.46 -17.03
N ALA A 49 6.36 11.98 -17.50
CA ALA A 49 6.85 12.22 -18.85
C ALA A 49 6.21 11.28 -19.90
N GLY A 50 5.30 10.38 -19.51
CA GLY A 50 4.69 9.40 -20.42
C GLY A 50 5.63 8.27 -20.86
N LYS A 51 6.80 8.13 -20.23
CA LYS A 51 7.83 7.15 -20.59
C LYS A 51 7.60 5.81 -19.90
N ILE A 52 6.46 5.18 -20.19
CA ILE A 52 5.99 3.98 -19.46
C ILE A 52 6.90 2.77 -19.72
N GLU A 53 7.20 2.48 -20.98
CA GLU A 53 8.05 1.33 -21.36
C GLU A 53 9.46 1.45 -20.77
N GLU A 54 10.04 2.66 -20.76
CA GLU A 54 11.34 2.91 -20.14
C GLU A 54 11.29 2.68 -18.62
N ALA A 55 10.21 3.14 -17.97
CA ALA A 55 10.01 2.92 -16.54
C ALA A 55 9.86 1.43 -16.20
N GLN A 56 9.09 0.67 -16.98
CA GLN A 56 8.94 -0.78 -16.82
C GLN A 56 10.28 -1.52 -17.01
N LYS A 57 11.02 -1.17 -18.06
CA LYS A 57 12.34 -1.77 -18.31
C LYS A 57 13.33 -1.49 -17.19
N LYS A 58 13.34 -0.26 -16.66
CA LYS A 58 14.24 0.13 -15.56
C LYS A 58 13.84 -0.52 -14.24
N SER A 59 12.55 -0.74 -13.98
CA SER A 59 12.09 -1.37 -12.74
C SER A 59 12.31 -2.88 -12.71
N GLN A 60 12.59 -3.52 -13.84
CA GLN A 60 12.82 -4.95 -13.91
C GLN A 60 14.00 -5.37 -13.01
N VAL A 61 13.73 -6.31 -12.10
CA VAL A 61 14.74 -6.84 -11.18
C VAL A 61 15.37 -8.09 -11.78
N SER A 62 16.70 -8.14 -11.80
CA SER A 62 17.41 -9.34 -12.22
C SER A 62 17.10 -10.48 -11.25
N PRO A 63 16.69 -11.67 -11.74
CA PRO A 63 16.41 -12.79 -10.86
C PRO A 63 17.68 -13.24 -10.15
N PHE A 64 17.54 -13.82 -8.96
CA PHE A 64 18.70 -14.41 -8.28
C PHE A 64 19.25 -15.60 -9.08
N PRO A 65 20.56 -15.90 -8.96
CA PRO A 65 21.20 -17.00 -9.67
C PRO A 65 20.45 -18.33 -9.48
N GLY A 66 20.23 -19.05 -10.58
CA GLY A 66 19.52 -20.34 -10.58
C GLY A 66 17.99 -20.23 -10.51
N MET A 67 17.43 -19.02 -10.53
CA MET A 67 15.99 -18.80 -10.57
C MET A 67 15.58 -18.03 -11.82
N SER A 68 14.40 -18.35 -12.35
CA SER A 68 13.78 -17.64 -13.47
C SER A 68 12.46 -17.07 -13.00
N LEU A 69 12.50 -15.85 -12.45
CA LEU A 69 11.32 -15.15 -11.97
C LEU A 69 11.34 -13.70 -12.42
N GLU A 70 10.27 -13.31 -13.10
CA GLU A 70 10.04 -11.93 -13.50
C GLU A 70 9.51 -11.12 -12.31
N SER A 71 10.10 -9.95 -12.08
CA SER A 71 9.64 -9.04 -11.04
C SER A 71 10.11 -7.62 -11.28
N TYR A 72 9.44 -6.66 -10.65
CA TYR A 72 9.65 -5.23 -10.86
C TYR A 72 9.65 -4.48 -9.54
N ALA A 73 10.65 -3.64 -9.29
CA ALA A 73 10.77 -2.88 -8.06
C ALA A 73 11.17 -1.43 -8.32
N GLY A 74 10.86 -0.56 -7.37
CA GLY A 74 11.27 0.83 -7.41
C GLY A 74 10.46 1.70 -6.48
N TYR A 75 10.66 3.01 -6.62
CA TYR A 75 10.06 4.01 -5.76
C TYR A 75 8.97 4.80 -6.49
N ILE A 76 7.83 4.95 -5.82
CA ILE A 76 6.76 5.86 -6.23
C ILE A 76 6.72 7.05 -5.28
N THR A 77 6.93 8.25 -5.83
CA THR A 77 6.80 9.50 -5.09
C THR A 77 5.33 9.80 -4.85
N VAL A 78 4.94 9.78 -3.58
CA VAL A 78 3.56 9.99 -3.12
C VAL A 78 3.32 11.40 -2.58
N ASN A 79 4.39 12.05 -2.09
CA ASN A 79 4.36 13.46 -1.68
C ASN A 79 5.62 14.17 -2.21
N LYS A 80 5.45 15.13 -3.13
CA LYS A 80 6.58 15.89 -3.68
C LYS A 80 7.16 16.90 -2.69
N THR A 81 6.32 17.50 -1.84
CA THR A 81 6.72 18.54 -0.89
C THR A 81 7.73 18.02 0.12
N TYR A 82 7.56 16.79 0.57
CA TYR A 82 8.43 16.14 1.56
C TYR A 82 9.38 15.11 0.94
N ASN A 83 9.38 14.98 -0.39
CA ASN A 83 10.03 13.88 -1.10
C ASN A 83 9.73 12.50 -0.47
N SER A 84 8.45 12.25 -0.18
CA SER A 84 8.02 10.98 0.38
C SER A 84 7.81 9.96 -0.73
N ASN A 85 8.48 8.81 -0.59
CA ASN A 85 8.58 7.77 -1.59
C ASN A 85 8.21 6.41 -0.97
N LEU A 86 7.28 5.70 -1.58
CA LEU A 86 6.95 4.33 -1.22
C LEU A 86 7.72 3.35 -2.10
N PHE A 87 8.36 2.37 -1.48
CA PHE A 87 8.97 1.24 -2.17
C PHE A 87 7.91 0.18 -2.46
N PHE A 88 7.96 -0.39 -3.66
CA PHE A 88 7.18 -1.57 -4.02
C PHE A 88 8.04 -2.63 -4.67
N TRP A 89 7.57 -3.88 -4.60
CA TRP A 89 8.05 -4.98 -5.43
C TRP A 89 6.86 -5.79 -5.94
N PHE A 90 6.74 -5.86 -7.26
CA PHE A 90 5.67 -6.53 -7.98
C PHE A 90 6.16 -7.81 -8.66
N PHE A 91 5.35 -8.86 -8.56
CA PHE A 91 5.59 -10.17 -9.17
C PHE A 91 4.35 -10.57 -9.98
N PRO A 92 4.42 -10.55 -11.31
CA PRO A 92 3.41 -11.18 -12.16
C PRO A 92 3.14 -12.63 -11.76
N ALA A 93 1.89 -13.08 -11.91
CA ALA A 93 1.57 -14.50 -11.73
C ALA A 93 2.32 -15.36 -12.75
N ARG A 94 2.83 -16.52 -12.31
CA ARG A 94 3.53 -17.46 -13.19
C ARG A 94 2.59 -18.10 -14.21
N ILE A 95 1.34 -18.35 -13.82
CA ILE A 95 0.31 -18.94 -14.66
C ILE A 95 -0.64 -17.82 -15.10
N LYS A 96 -0.78 -17.63 -16.41
CA LYS A 96 -1.67 -16.63 -17.04
C LYS A 96 -1.53 -15.22 -16.42
N PRO A 97 -0.32 -14.62 -16.41
CA PRO A 97 -0.07 -13.33 -15.75
C PRO A 97 -1.06 -12.23 -16.14
N LYS A 98 -1.47 -12.17 -17.41
CA LYS A 98 -2.38 -11.14 -17.93
C LYS A 98 -3.81 -11.24 -17.38
N ASP A 99 -4.25 -12.45 -17.02
CA ASP A 99 -5.62 -12.70 -16.55
C ASP A 99 -5.69 -12.89 -15.03
N ALA A 100 -4.56 -13.19 -14.39
CA ALA A 100 -4.48 -13.44 -12.96
C ALA A 100 -4.87 -12.21 -12.13
N PRO A 101 -5.57 -12.37 -11.00
CA PRO A 101 -5.86 -11.27 -10.09
C PRO A 101 -4.58 -10.59 -9.59
N VAL A 102 -4.64 -9.27 -9.41
CA VAL A 102 -3.61 -8.52 -8.71
C VAL A 102 -3.96 -8.46 -7.24
N VAL A 103 -3.03 -8.88 -6.39
CA VAL A 103 -3.20 -8.88 -4.94
C VAL A 103 -2.18 -7.96 -4.32
N LEU A 104 -2.66 -6.89 -3.69
CA LEU A 104 -1.83 -6.04 -2.84
C LEU A 104 -1.67 -6.70 -1.46
N TRP A 105 -0.43 -6.92 -1.05
CA TRP A 105 -0.06 -7.34 0.29
C TRP A 105 0.47 -6.16 1.12
N LEU A 106 -0.05 -6.03 2.34
CA LEU A 106 0.42 -5.07 3.34
C LEU A 106 0.75 -5.80 4.64
N GLN A 107 1.98 -5.67 5.13
CA GLN A 107 2.31 -6.19 6.45
C GLN A 107 1.72 -5.32 7.56
N GLY A 108 1.42 -5.97 8.69
CA GLY A 108 0.82 -5.38 9.86
C GLY A 108 1.79 -4.69 10.82
N GLY A 109 1.24 -4.38 12.01
CA GLY A 109 1.77 -3.40 12.94
C GLY A 109 1.73 -1.98 12.33
N PRO A 110 2.01 -0.92 13.11
CA PRO A 110 2.48 0.30 12.49
C PRO A 110 3.95 0.10 12.07
N GLY A 111 4.15 -0.17 10.78
CA GLY A 111 5.46 -0.11 10.14
C GLY A 111 6.21 -1.43 9.93
N GLY A 112 5.52 -2.57 9.91
CA GLY A 112 6.08 -3.81 9.40
C GLY A 112 6.34 -3.72 7.88
N SER A 113 7.50 -4.18 7.43
CA SER A 113 7.81 -4.21 5.99
C SER A 113 7.06 -5.35 5.30
N SER A 114 6.44 -5.06 4.16
CA SER A 114 5.81 -6.05 3.28
C SER A 114 6.82 -7.01 2.64
N MET A 115 8.12 -6.70 2.73
CA MET A 115 9.18 -7.64 2.38
C MET A 115 9.19 -8.86 3.32
N PHE A 116 8.62 -8.75 4.52
CA PHE A 116 8.44 -9.90 5.41
C PHE A 116 7.52 -10.95 4.76
N GLY A 117 6.32 -10.57 4.30
CA GLY A 117 5.43 -11.50 3.60
C GLY A 117 6.01 -12.06 2.31
N LEU A 118 6.85 -11.28 1.63
CA LEU A 118 7.59 -11.72 0.43
C LEU A 118 8.60 -12.83 0.77
N PHE A 119 9.46 -12.64 1.76
CA PHE A 119 10.57 -13.55 2.05
C PHE A 119 10.23 -14.67 3.04
N VAL A 120 9.25 -14.46 3.92
CA VAL A 120 8.97 -15.36 5.04
C VAL A 120 7.68 -16.13 4.81
N GLU A 121 6.60 -15.47 4.40
CA GLU A 121 5.26 -16.08 4.42
C GLU A 121 4.92 -16.79 3.10
N HIS A 122 4.68 -16.04 2.03
CA HIS A 122 4.01 -16.58 0.83
C HIS A 122 4.57 -16.06 -0.50
N GLY A 123 5.58 -15.19 -0.46
CA GLY A 123 6.26 -14.77 -1.69
C GLY A 123 7.10 -15.88 -2.33
N PRO A 124 7.70 -15.60 -3.49
CA PRO A 124 8.35 -16.60 -4.33
C PRO A 124 9.65 -17.16 -3.74
N TYR A 125 10.19 -16.51 -2.70
CA TYR A 125 11.49 -16.80 -2.16
C TYR A 125 11.40 -17.33 -0.72
N VAL A 126 12.38 -18.13 -0.36
CA VAL A 126 12.71 -18.53 1.01
C VAL A 126 14.15 -18.15 1.28
N ILE A 127 14.38 -17.40 2.35
CA ILE A 127 15.73 -17.17 2.87
C ILE A 127 16.10 -18.35 3.77
N THR A 128 17.18 -19.04 3.45
CA THR A 128 17.68 -20.18 4.21
C THR A 128 18.59 -19.74 5.36
N SER A 129 18.86 -20.63 6.31
CA SER A 129 19.69 -20.35 7.49
C SER A 129 21.13 -19.93 7.17
N ASN A 130 21.65 -20.31 6.00
CA ASN A 130 22.96 -19.89 5.51
C ASN A 130 22.92 -18.58 4.69
N MET A 131 21.86 -17.77 4.80
CA MET A 131 21.69 -16.49 4.11
C MET A 131 21.70 -16.60 2.58
N THR A 132 21.25 -17.73 2.04
CA THR A 132 21.02 -17.90 0.59
C THR A 132 19.53 -17.85 0.28
N VAL A 133 19.21 -17.64 -1.01
CA VAL A 133 17.82 -17.58 -1.48
C VAL A 133 17.52 -18.85 -2.26
N ARG A 134 16.37 -19.47 -1.98
CA ARG A 134 15.80 -20.54 -2.81
C ARG A 134 14.36 -20.23 -3.20
N ALA A 135 13.85 -20.93 -4.20
CA ALA A 135 12.44 -20.85 -4.57
C ALA A 135 11.56 -21.49 -3.47
N ARG A 136 10.39 -20.90 -3.25
CA ARG A 136 9.30 -21.48 -2.43
C ARG A 136 8.52 -22.49 -3.27
N ASP A 137 8.09 -23.58 -2.63
CA ASP A 137 7.36 -24.66 -3.32
C ASP A 137 5.92 -24.26 -3.68
N PHE A 138 5.26 -23.52 -2.78
CA PHE A 138 3.87 -23.07 -2.93
C PHE A 138 3.73 -21.54 -2.78
N PRO A 139 4.33 -20.73 -3.67
CA PRO A 139 4.20 -19.28 -3.58
C PRO A 139 2.86 -18.82 -4.15
N TRP A 140 2.29 -17.76 -3.57
CA TRP A 140 1.08 -17.14 -4.09
C TRP A 140 1.27 -16.59 -5.51
N THR A 141 2.50 -16.22 -5.87
CA THR A 141 2.89 -15.79 -7.22
C THR A 141 2.70 -16.86 -8.28
N THR A 142 2.33 -18.09 -7.92
CA THR A 142 1.95 -19.12 -8.90
C THR A 142 0.72 -18.71 -9.71
N THR A 143 -0.32 -18.21 -9.03
CA THR A 143 -1.64 -17.90 -9.63
C THR A 143 -2.09 -16.46 -9.41
N LEU A 144 -1.40 -15.70 -8.55
CA LEU A 144 -1.72 -14.31 -8.22
C LEU A 144 -0.57 -13.39 -8.63
N SER A 145 -0.91 -12.23 -9.17
CA SER A 145 0.07 -11.17 -9.42
C SER A 145 0.25 -10.36 -8.14
N MET A 146 1.33 -10.58 -7.42
CA MET A 146 1.53 -10.06 -6.07
C MET A 146 2.23 -8.70 -6.09
N LEU A 147 1.60 -7.69 -5.47
CA LEU A 147 2.16 -6.36 -5.24
C LEU A 147 2.45 -6.19 -3.76
N TYR A 148 3.72 -6.08 -3.38
CA TYR A 148 4.15 -5.77 -2.01
C TYR A 148 4.52 -4.29 -1.93
N ILE A 149 3.95 -3.56 -0.96
CA ILE A 149 4.31 -2.15 -0.72
C ILE A 149 4.67 -1.97 0.74
N ASP A 150 5.82 -1.34 1.00
CA ASP A 150 6.19 -0.91 2.34
C ASP A 150 5.41 0.34 2.72
N ASN A 151 4.47 0.22 3.66
CA ASN A 151 3.57 1.28 4.06
C ASN A 151 3.40 1.28 5.60
N PRO A 152 3.33 2.46 6.26
CA PRO A 152 3.37 3.83 5.71
C PRO A 152 4.75 4.29 5.22
N VAL A 153 4.86 5.56 4.80
CA VAL A 153 6.15 6.21 4.53
C VAL A 153 7.03 6.09 5.78
N GLY A 154 8.27 5.60 5.61
CA GLY A 154 9.20 5.30 6.71
C GLY A 154 9.32 3.82 7.05
N THR A 155 8.43 2.98 6.52
CA THR A 155 8.48 1.52 6.67
C THR A 155 9.47 0.90 5.70
N GLY A 156 10.25 -0.08 6.16
CA GLY A 156 11.14 -0.87 5.31
C GLY A 156 12.06 0.01 4.45
N PHE A 157 11.91 -0.07 3.13
CA PHE A 157 12.68 0.76 2.19
C PHE A 157 12.02 2.09 1.85
N SER A 158 10.75 2.32 2.23
CA SER A 158 10.03 3.58 2.01
C SER A 158 10.56 4.70 2.89
N PHE A 159 10.73 5.91 2.35
CA PHE A 159 11.38 7.01 3.06
C PHE A 159 10.81 8.39 2.69
N THR A 160 11.22 9.40 3.46
CA THR A 160 10.91 10.82 3.24
C THR A 160 12.07 11.67 3.73
N ASP A 161 12.31 12.80 3.07
CA ASP A 161 13.40 13.72 3.46
C ASP A 161 12.96 14.70 4.56
N ASN A 162 11.66 14.73 4.87
CA ASN A 162 11.09 15.60 5.90
C ASN A 162 10.33 14.79 6.95
N LEU A 163 10.55 15.12 8.22
CA LEU A 163 9.88 14.50 9.37
C LEU A 163 8.34 14.56 9.30
N GLN A 164 7.80 15.63 8.71
CA GLN A 164 6.36 15.81 8.51
C GLN A 164 5.77 14.87 7.45
N GLY A 165 6.61 14.14 6.71
CA GLY A 165 6.19 13.11 5.77
C GLY A 165 5.96 11.74 6.40
N TYR A 166 6.38 11.52 7.64
CA TYR A 166 6.12 10.26 8.36
C TYR A 166 4.69 10.22 8.88
N ALA A 167 4.09 9.03 8.87
CA ALA A 167 2.87 8.78 9.64
C ALA A 167 3.26 8.66 11.12
N ILE A 168 2.65 9.48 11.98
CA ILE A 168 3.01 9.56 13.41
C ILE A 168 1.91 9.00 14.33
N SER A 169 0.78 8.58 13.76
CA SER A 169 -0.32 7.98 14.50
C SER A 169 -1.02 6.88 13.72
N GLU A 170 -1.69 5.97 14.43
CA GLU A 170 -2.56 4.95 13.82
C GLU A 170 -3.71 5.58 13.03
N ILE A 171 -4.17 6.76 13.45
CA ILE A 171 -5.21 7.52 12.75
C ILE A 171 -4.70 7.94 11.36
N ASP A 172 -3.44 8.39 11.24
CA ASP A 172 -2.86 8.76 9.95
C ASP A 172 -2.76 7.56 9.00
N VAL A 173 -2.37 6.39 9.54
CA VAL A 173 -2.29 5.14 8.77
C VAL A 173 -3.69 4.68 8.34
N ALA A 174 -4.63 4.63 9.29
CA ALA A 174 -6.01 4.22 9.04
C ALA A 174 -6.72 5.15 8.04
N GLN A 175 -6.53 6.46 8.15
CA GLN A 175 -7.09 7.41 7.18
C GLN A 175 -6.51 7.22 5.78
N ASN A 176 -5.21 6.96 5.66
CA ASN A 176 -4.58 6.68 4.36
C ASN A 176 -5.15 5.41 3.70
N LEU A 177 -5.30 4.33 4.48
CA LEU A 177 -5.86 3.06 4.01
C LEU A 177 -7.36 3.17 3.69
N TYR A 178 -8.15 3.74 4.59
CA TYR A 178 -9.60 3.93 4.41
C TYR A 178 -9.90 4.76 3.16
N ARG A 179 -9.23 5.91 3.01
CA ARG A 179 -9.44 6.77 1.85
C ARG A 179 -9.00 6.08 0.56
N MET A 180 -7.93 5.29 0.58
CA MET A 180 -7.53 4.49 -0.59
C MET A 180 -8.64 3.52 -1.02
N GLN A 181 -9.24 2.78 -0.09
CA GLN A 181 -10.36 1.88 -0.40
C GLN A 181 -11.55 2.65 -0.97
N TYR A 182 -11.91 3.78 -0.35
CA TYR A 182 -12.97 4.65 -0.84
C TYR A 182 -12.74 5.12 -2.29
N TYR A 183 -11.53 5.59 -2.62
CA TYR A 183 -11.22 6.05 -3.96
C TYR A 183 -11.17 4.90 -4.98
N LEU A 184 -10.65 3.73 -4.62
CA LEU A 184 -10.62 2.56 -5.52
C LEU A 184 -12.03 2.08 -5.87
N LEU A 185 -12.93 2.02 -4.89
CA LEU A 185 -14.33 1.69 -5.13
C LEU A 185 -14.93 2.68 -6.12
N ARG A 186 -14.76 3.99 -5.87
CA ARG A 186 -15.31 5.04 -6.74
C ARG A 186 -14.77 4.98 -8.17
N THR A 187 -13.49 4.71 -8.39
CA THR A 187 -12.90 4.66 -9.74
C THR A 187 -13.35 3.43 -10.52
N LYS A 188 -13.46 2.26 -9.87
CA LYS A 188 -13.97 1.04 -10.52
C LYS A 188 -15.45 1.14 -10.88
N THR A 189 -16.30 1.71 -10.01
CA THR A 189 -17.73 1.93 -10.32
C THR A 189 -17.92 2.91 -11.48
N MET A 190 -17.02 3.88 -11.66
CA MET A 190 -17.06 4.79 -12.82
C MET A 190 -16.64 4.11 -14.12
N HIS A 191 -15.61 3.24 -14.08
CA HIS A 191 -15.20 2.47 -15.26
C HIS A 191 -16.25 1.45 -15.69
N GLN A 192 -16.94 0.79 -14.75
CA GLN A 192 -18.05 -0.13 -15.08
C GLN A 192 -19.24 0.60 -15.70
N ARG A 193 -19.62 1.78 -15.18
CA ARG A 193 -20.70 2.60 -15.77
C ARG A 193 -20.36 3.10 -17.17
N ASN A 194 -19.11 3.51 -17.40
CA ASN A 194 -18.68 3.98 -18.73
C ASN A 194 -18.42 2.84 -19.72
N ALA A 195 -18.29 1.59 -19.26
CA ALA A 195 -18.12 0.40 -20.09
C ALA A 195 -19.45 -0.23 -20.57
N GLN A 196 -20.61 0.22 -20.05
CA GLN A 196 -21.93 -0.12 -20.60
C GLN A 196 -22.61 1.12 -21.22
N PRO A 197 -22.30 1.48 -22.48
CA PRO A 197 -23.06 2.49 -23.19
C PRO A 197 -24.23 1.83 -23.93
N SER A 198 -25.30 1.45 -23.21
CA SER A 198 -26.70 1.42 -23.68
C SER A 198 -27.55 0.51 -22.78
N ALA A 199 -28.32 1.11 -21.89
CA ALA A 199 -29.64 0.61 -21.56
C ALA A 199 -30.52 1.85 -21.40
N SER A 200 -31.23 2.18 -22.48
CA SER A 200 -32.35 3.11 -22.49
C SER A 200 -33.34 2.74 -21.38
N PHE A 201 -33.43 3.56 -20.34
CA PHE A 201 -34.52 3.47 -19.39
C PHE A 201 -35.43 4.68 -19.58
N PHE A 202 -36.65 4.36 -19.99
CA PHE A 202 -37.70 5.28 -20.43
C PHE A 202 -38.11 6.26 -19.34
N GLN A 203 -38.44 7.46 -19.81
CA GLN A 203 -39.16 8.50 -19.10
C GLN A 203 -40.62 8.05 -18.89
N THR A 204 -41.05 7.93 -17.64
CA THR A 204 -42.46 8.03 -17.26
C THR A 204 -42.56 8.95 -16.06
N GLU A 205 -43.18 10.11 -16.30
CA GLU A 205 -43.59 11.04 -15.27
C GLU A 205 -44.67 10.42 -14.37
N GLY A 206 -44.60 10.75 -13.08
CA GLY A 206 -45.57 10.40 -12.06
C GLY A 206 -45.41 11.31 -10.83
N MET A 207 -46.23 12.37 -10.80
CA MET A 207 -46.41 13.43 -9.81
C MET A 207 -46.69 12.88 -8.37
N LEU A 208 -45.95 13.22 -7.30
CA LEU A 208 -46.20 14.22 -6.20
C LEU A 208 -45.43 13.77 -4.92
N PRO A 209 -45.26 14.60 -3.85
CA PRO A 209 -45.05 16.04 -3.75
C PRO A 209 -43.76 16.42 -2.98
N ALA A 210 -43.49 17.72 -2.96
CA ALA A 210 -42.33 18.38 -2.36
C ALA A 210 -42.26 18.28 -0.82
N GLY A 211 -41.04 18.06 -0.30
CA GLY A 211 -40.71 18.18 1.12
C GLY A 211 -39.19 18.23 1.34
N GLU A 212 -38.74 19.33 1.93
CA GLU A 212 -37.39 19.64 2.44
C GLU A 212 -36.22 19.78 1.44
N ALA A 213 -35.99 21.03 1.05
CA ALA A 213 -34.73 21.50 0.52
C ALA A 213 -33.65 21.51 1.62
N GLN A 214 -32.75 20.52 1.62
CA GLN A 214 -31.45 20.70 2.27
C GLN A 214 -30.56 21.53 1.32
N GLN A 215 -30.23 22.73 1.77
CA GLN A 215 -29.43 23.75 1.11
C GLN A 215 -28.10 23.21 0.53
N PRO A 216 -27.66 23.65 -0.66
CA PRO A 216 -26.41 23.19 -1.26
C PRO A 216 -25.24 23.67 -0.40
N ALA A 217 -24.42 22.73 0.09
CA ALA A 217 -23.18 23.05 0.79
C ALA A 217 -22.29 23.90 -0.13
N THR A 218 -22.12 25.15 0.25
CA THR A 218 -21.32 26.17 -0.44
C THR A 218 -19.87 25.72 -0.57
N LEU A 219 -19.45 25.53 -1.83
CA LEU A 219 -18.07 25.29 -2.27
C LEU A 219 -17.19 26.53 -2.07
N SER A 220 -16.82 26.86 -0.84
CA SER A 220 -15.82 27.90 -0.59
C SER A 220 -15.27 27.82 0.84
N HIS A 221 -14.37 26.87 1.13
CA HIS A 221 -13.25 26.99 2.10
C HIS A 221 -12.58 25.64 2.40
N PHE A 222 -12.11 24.93 1.38
CA PHE A 222 -11.10 23.90 1.61
C PHE A 222 -10.14 23.86 0.44
N SER A 223 -8.91 24.32 0.69
CA SER A 223 -7.81 24.30 -0.28
C SER A 223 -7.60 22.89 -0.84
N THR A 224 -7.96 22.73 -2.10
CA THR A 224 -7.98 21.48 -2.86
C THR A 224 -6.59 21.15 -3.42
N GLN A 225 -5.60 20.98 -2.54
CA GLN A 225 -4.27 20.52 -2.97
C GLN A 225 -3.63 19.42 -2.10
N SER A 226 -4.19 19.09 -0.93
CA SER A 226 -3.42 18.33 0.09
C SER A 226 -3.94 16.93 0.45
N ARG A 227 -4.97 16.38 -0.21
CA ARG A 227 -5.66 15.18 0.33
C ARG A 227 -6.02 14.09 -0.69
N CYS A 228 -5.15 13.83 -1.65
CA CYS A 228 -5.07 12.47 -2.18
C CYS A 228 -4.30 11.62 -1.16
N PRO A 229 -4.84 10.48 -0.68
CA PRO A 229 -4.12 9.58 0.21
C PRO A 229 -2.83 9.16 -0.47
N LEU A 230 -1.71 9.23 0.25
CA LEU A 230 -0.39 8.91 -0.30
C LEU A 230 -0.41 7.52 -0.97
N PHE A 231 -1.09 6.59 -0.32
CA PHE A 231 -1.25 5.22 -0.78
C PHE A 231 -2.13 5.08 -2.04
N HIS A 232 -3.19 5.89 -2.16
CA HIS A 232 -4.00 5.94 -3.40
C HIS A 232 -3.15 6.44 -4.57
N SER A 233 -2.33 7.48 -4.36
CA SER A 233 -1.40 7.99 -5.37
C SER A 233 -0.42 6.91 -5.84
N ALA A 234 0.06 6.07 -4.92
CA ALA A 234 0.93 4.94 -5.26
C ALA A 234 0.24 3.94 -6.18
N LEU A 235 -1.00 3.52 -5.86
CA LEU A 235 -1.73 2.58 -6.69
C LEU A 235 -2.10 3.13 -8.07
N VAL A 236 -2.51 4.40 -8.15
CA VAL A 236 -2.78 5.03 -9.45
C VAL A 236 -1.52 5.04 -10.32
N GLN A 237 -0.36 5.33 -9.73
CA GLN A 237 0.91 5.30 -10.45
C GLN A 237 1.35 3.88 -10.82
N PHE A 238 1.11 2.89 -9.95
CA PHE A 238 1.34 1.48 -10.24
C PHE A 238 0.53 1.02 -11.47
N PHE A 239 -0.77 1.29 -11.53
CA PHE A 239 -1.59 0.92 -12.70
C PHE A 239 -1.30 1.76 -13.94
N LYS A 240 -0.68 2.94 -13.80
CA LYS A 240 -0.09 3.66 -14.95
C LYS A 240 1.19 3.00 -15.45
N LEU A 241 1.98 2.43 -14.55
CA LEU A 241 3.20 1.71 -14.87
C LEU A 241 2.89 0.35 -15.50
N PHE A 242 1.81 -0.31 -15.09
CA PHE A 242 1.38 -1.63 -15.57
C PHE A 242 -0.07 -1.58 -16.05
N PRO A 243 -0.37 -0.84 -17.13
CA PRO A 243 -1.75 -0.62 -17.60
C PRO A 243 -2.47 -1.91 -18.01
N GLU A 244 -1.72 -2.93 -18.43
CA GLU A 244 -2.25 -4.25 -18.77
C GLU A 244 -2.93 -4.96 -17.60
N TYR A 245 -2.59 -4.59 -16.35
CA TYR A 245 -3.21 -5.14 -15.14
C TYR A 245 -4.41 -4.32 -14.63
N ALA A 246 -4.71 -3.17 -15.25
CA ALA A 246 -5.74 -2.25 -14.74
C ALA A 246 -7.16 -2.82 -14.77
N LYS A 247 -7.40 -3.85 -15.61
CA LYS A 247 -8.70 -4.53 -15.73
C LYS A 247 -8.82 -5.78 -14.85
N ASN A 248 -7.73 -6.23 -14.26
CA ASN A 248 -7.70 -7.46 -13.48
C ASN A 248 -8.54 -7.29 -12.20
N GLU A 249 -9.02 -8.41 -11.68
CA GLU A 249 -9.53 -8.43 -10.31
C GLU A 249 -8.43 -7.93 -9.38
N PHE A 250 -8.81 -7.04 -8.44
CA PHE A 250 -7.85 -6.42 -7.53
C PHE A 250 -8.32 -6.65 -6.10
N TYR A 251 -7.48 -7.32 -5.33
CA TYR A 251 -7.73 -7.60 -3.92
C TYR A 251 -6.68 -6.91 -3.06
N ILE A 252 -7.09 -6.52 -1.86
CA ILE A 252 -6.21 -5.98 -0.84
C ILE A 252 -6.25 -6.97 0.32
N THR A 253 -5.08 -7.40 0.76
CA THR A 253 -4.93 -8.32 1.88
C THR A 253 -3.66 -8.00 2.64
N GLY A 254 -3.49 -8.61 3.79
CA GLY A 254 -2.40 -8.33 4.69
C GLY A 254 -2.67 -8.87 6.07
N GLU A 255 -1.63 -8.89 6.88
CA GLU A 255 -1.77 -9.03 8.33
C GLU A 255 -1.98 -7.64 8.92
N VAL A 256 -2.94 -7.48 9.82
CA VAL A 256 -3.09 -6.24 10.59
C VAL A 256 -3.24 -6.69 12.03
N SER A 257 -2.20 -6.45 12.83
CA SER A 257 -2.21 -6.63 14.29
C SER A 257 -2.72 -5.38 14.96
#